data_AF-A0A8D2PBV7-F1
#
_entry.id   AF-A0A8D2PBV7-F1
#
_cell.length_a   1.000
_cell.length_b   1.000
_cell.length_c   1.000
_cell.angle_alpha   90.00
_cell.angle_beta   90.00
_cell.angle_gamma   90.00
#
_symmetry.space_group_name_H-M   'P 1'
#
loop_
_entity.id
_entity.type
_entity.pdbx_description
1 polymer ?
#
loop_
_entity_poly.entity_id
_entity_poly.type
_entity_poly.pdbx_seq_one_letter_code
_entity_poly.pdbx_strand_id
1 'polypeptide(L)'
;ATEPAAPNARLALSRRVDVRLVPALSEERRWDVLRQLRICWPSGGSSLTEAVSALKAALGRCSCAAACEQRPGTPEGVVCKVHLKSFVEQQGLLGYDPNLDVLLVTEGTLQSLAELQEAVLQCPAKGQSSCCSIVHVVNCEEEFQQQQLDVLWRILDPGAHTALQKHLVCGPVKVTNPSSPIGADQYFQLRKRQMYEASVIKYGELAQDEAWIEVIDTLTVAAIRFEMLSTAHRSQITLDLENNSISTKGTKSGAFVMYNCARLATLFNTFQRAVEQGTYPPLPPASELNFSCLREEGEWLLLFNYLLPFPEVLQQAAQLPPPSKGIRITANTETVSAMCHSSQGCCSSSPRPGQSSMPAGA
;
A
#
# COMPACT_ATOMS: atom_id res chain seq x y z
N ALA A 1 -28.93 -20.65 -3.08
CA ALA A 1 -29.30 -19.81 -1.93
C ALA A 1 -28.10 -19.80 -0.99
N THR A 2 -27.52 -18.60 -0.82
CA THR A 2 -26.53 -18.20 0.21
C THR A 2 -25.33 -19.11 0.47
N GLU A 3 -24.22 -18.81 -0.21
CA GLU A 3 -22.87 -19.08 0.30
C GLU A 3 -22.69 -18.35 1.65
N PRO A 4 -22.06 -18.97 2.66
CA PRO A 4 -21.62 -18.24 3.84
C PRO A 4 -20.35 -17.47 3.44
N ALA A 5 -20.53 -16.22 3.04
CA ALA A 5 -19.45 -15.28 2.89
C ALA A 5 -18.71 -15.17 4.23
N ALA A 6 -17.45 -15.62 4.26
CA ALA A 6 -16.52 -15.23 5.31
C ALA A 6 -16.59 -13.71 5.44
N PRO A 7 -16.81 -13.14 6.64
CA PRO A 7 -16.97 -11.71 6.78
C PRO A 7 -15.64 -11.04 6.39
N ASN A 8 -15.64 -10.49 5.19
CA ASN A 8 -14.61 -9.64 4.65
C ASN A 8 -14.21 -8.60 5.72
N ALA A 9 -13.04 -8.75 6.34
CA ALA A 9 -12.46 -7.71 7.20
C ALA A 9 -12.33 -6.36 6.44
N ARG A 10 -12.29 -6.42 5.10
CA ARG A 10 -12.44 -5.27 4.18
C ARG A 10 -13.74 -4.48 4.40
N LEU A 11 -14.84 -5.10 4.81
CA LEU A 11 -16.17 -4.48 4.93
C LEU A 11 -16.40 -3.74 6.26
N ALA A 12 -15.64 -4.04 7.31
CA ALA A 12 -15.79 -3.36 8.60
C ALA A 12 -15.04 -2.02 8.68
N LEU A 13 -13.84 -1.93 8.07
CA LEU A 13 -13.03 -0.70 8.01
C LEU A 13 -13.47 0.27 6.90
N SER A 14 -13.95 -0.24 5.76
CA SER A 14 -14.43 0.58 4.63
C SER A 14 -15.71 1.38 4.94
N ARG A 15 -16.39 1.10 6.05
CA ARG A 15 -17.61 1.83 6.43
C ARG A 15 -17.39 3.22 7.04
N ARG A 16 -16.14 3.67 7.25
CA ARG A 16 -15.87 4.97 7.91
C ARG A 16 -15.04 5.98 7.13
N VAL A 17 -14.32 5.58 6.07
CA VAL A 17 -13.44 6.48 5.30
C VAL A 17 -13.62 6.24 3.81
N ASP A 18 -13.93 7.30 3.07
CA ASP A 18 -13.96 7.30 1.60
C ASP A 18 -12.57 7.75 1.09
N VAL A 19 -11.99 7.00 0.16
CA VAL A 19 -10.63 7.24 -0.35
C VAL A 19 -10.71 7.44 -1.85
N ARG A 20 -10.28 8.62 -2.32
CA ARG A 20 -10.07 8.91 -3.73
C ARG A 20 -8.58 8.89 -4.03
N LEU A 21 -8.22 8.14 -5.07
CA LEU A 21 -6.85 8.05 -5.58
C LEU A 21 -6.71 8.98 -6.78
N VAL A 22 -5.57 9.65 -6.89
CA VAL A 22 -5.14 10.48 -8.03
C VAL A 22 -3.61 10.49 -8.09
N PRO A 23 -2.98 10.73 -9.26
CA PRO A 23 -3.60 11.00 -10.56
C PRO A 23 -4.07 9.72 -11.26
N ALA A 24 -5.00 9.86 -12.19
CA ALA A 24 -5.34 8.82 -13.14
C ALA A 24 -4.14 8.51 -14.03
N LEU A 25 -3.83 7.22 -14.17
CA LEU A 25 -2.69 6.80 -14.98
C LEU A 25 -3.06 6.81 -16.46
N SER A 26 -2.26 7.50 -17.27
CA SER A 26 -2.38 7.55 -18.73
C SER A 26 -1.56 6.47 -19.44
N GLU A 27 -0.54 5.91 -18.78
CA GLU A 27 0.36 4.90 -19.37
C GLU A 27 -0.16 3.48 -19.15
N GLU A 28 -0.45 2.76 -20.24
CA GLU A 28 -0.97 1.37 -20.23
C GLU A 28 -0.02 0.38 -19.53
N ARG A 29 1.31 0.55 -19.68
CA ARG A 29 2.29 -0.34 -19.02
C ARG A 29 2.28 -0.24 -17.49
N ARG A 30 2.10 0.97 -16.94
CA ARG A 30 1.98 1.16 -15.48
C ARG A 30 0.69 0.51 -14.97
N TRP A 31 -0.35 0.60 -15.79
CA TRP A 31 -1.64 -0.02 -15.56
C TRP A 31 -1.59 -1.53 -15.44
N ASP A 32 -0.89 -2.19 -16.35
CA ASP A 32 -0.78 -3.65 -16.35
C ASP A 32 -0.10 -4.17 -15.09
N VAL A 33 0.97 -3.51 -14.63
CA VAL A 33 1.67 -3.89 -13.39
C VAL A 33 0.75 -3.75 -12.18
N LEU A 34 -0.02 -2.66 -12.07
CA LEU A 34 -0.95 -2.49 -10.95
C LEU A 34 -2.09 -3.52 -10.98
N ARG A 35 -2.63 -3.84 -12.16
CA ARG A 35 -3.64 -4.90 -12.31
C ARG A 35 -3.08 -6.26 -11.94
N GLN A 36 -1.87 -6.60 -12.40
CA GLN A 36 -1.16 -7.82 -12.04
C GLN A 36 -0.97 -7.91 -10.52
N LEU A 37 -0.62 -6.80 -9.87
CA LEU A 37 -0.54 -6.69 -8.41
C LEU A 37 -1.89 -6.60 -7.70
N ARG A 38 -3.02 -6.74 -8.40
CA ARG A 38 -4.39 -6.64 -7.85
C ARG A 38 -4.65 -5.32 -7.11
N ILE A 39 -4.12 -4.22 -7.63
CA ILE A 39 -4.31 -2.87 -7.13
C ILE A 39 -5.33 -2.17 -8.02
N CYS A 40 -6.42 -1.67 -7.43
CA CYS A 40 -7.38 -0.84 -8.13
C CYS A 40 -6.88 0.61 -8.12
N TRP A 41 -6.61 1.17 -9.29
CA TRP A 41 -6.20 2.57 -9.47
C TRP A 41 -7.18 3.27 -10.42
N PRO A 42 -7.33 4.61 -10.42
CA PRO A 42 -8.17 5.35 -11.38
C PRO A 42 -7.60 5.37 -12.79
N SER A 43 -8.44 5.09 -13.80
CA SER A 43 -8.10 5.10 -15.24
C SER A 43 -8.77 6.24 -15.97
N GLY A 44 -8.05 6.85 -16.92
CA GLY A 44 -8.60 7.88 -17.81
C GLY A 44 -8.58 9.27 -17.18
N GLY A 45 -8.14 10.27 -17.94
CA GLY A 45 -8.16 11.66 -17.53
C GLY A 45 -9.51 12.31 -17.83
N SER A 46 -10.02 13.12 -16.90
CA SER A 46 -11.06 14.10 -17.21
C SER A 46 -10.47 15.27 -18.00
N SER A 47 -11.32 15.98 -18.74
CA SER A 47 -10.91 17.25 -19.34
C SER A 47 -10.70 18.29 -18.22
N LEU A 48 -9.45 18.68 -18.00
CA LEU A 48 -9.06 19.63 -16.96
C LEU A 48 -8.90 21.07 -17.48
N THR A 49 -9.33 21.35 -18.71
CA THR A 49 -9.07 22.64 -19.39
C THR A 49 -9.63 23.85 -18.64
N GLU A 50 -10.84 23.72 -18.07
CA GLU A 50 -11.46 24.80 -17.29
C GLU A 50 -10.72 25.04 -15.97
N ALA A 51 -10.39 23.97 -15.23
CA ALA A 51 -9.64 24.04 -13.98
C ALA A 51 -8.22 24.62 -14.18
N VAL A 52 -7.52 24.20 -15.24
CA VAL A 52 -6.21 24.77 -15.62
C VAL A 52 -6.33 26.26 -15.95
N SER A 53 -7.40 26.66 -16.67
CA SER A 53 -7.64 28.07 -16.99
C SER A 53 -7.91 28.90 -15.73
N ALA A 54 -8.66 28.35 -14.77
CA ALA A 54 -8.90 28.98 -13.48
C ALA A 54 -7.60 29.15 -12.67
N LEU A 55 -6.72 28.14 -12.66
CA LEU A 55 -5.39 28.23 -12.03
C LEU A 55 -4.49 29.28 -12.71
N LYS A 56 -4.48 29.37 -14.05
CA LYS A 56 -3.77 30.44 -14.78
C LYS A 56 -4.28 31.83 -14.39
N ALA A 57 -5.60 31.99 -14.24
CA ALA A 57 -6.20 33.24 -13.80
C ALA A 57 -5.85 33.56 -12.33
N ALA A 58 -5.79 32.56 -11.45
CA ALA A 58 -5.35 32.72 -10.06
C ALA A 58 -3.87 33.13 -9.97
N LEU A 59 -3.00 32.54 -10.79
CA LEU A 59 -1.59 32.92 -10.90
C LEU A 59 -1.42 34.39 -11.32
N GLY A 60 -2.20 34.86 -12.29
CA GLY A 60 -2.15 36.25 -12.74
C GLY A 60 -2.53 37.28 -11.66
N ARG A 61 -3.24 36.86 -10.60
CA ARG A 61 -3.60 37.71 -9.46
C ARG A 61 -2.69 37.51 -8.24
N CYS A 62 -1.77 36.55 -8.30
CA CYS A 62 -0.94 36.17 -7.16
C CYS A 62 0.25 37.12 -7.00
N SER A 63 0.44 37.68 -5.80
CA SER A 63 1.57 38.55 -5.48
C SER A 63 2.92 37.83 -5.49
N CYS A 64 2.92 36.51 -5.36
CA CYS A 64 4.13 35.68 -5.39
C CYS A 64 4.54 35.29 -6.82
N ALA A 65 3.71 35.60 -7.82
CA ALA A 65 3.96 35.26 -9.22
C ALA A 65 4.55 36.46 -9.99
N ALA A 66 5.57 36.19 -10.80
CA ALA A 66 6.17 37.14 -11.72
C ALA A 66 6.07 36.61 -13.16
N ALA A 67 5.76 37.51 -14.09
CA ALA A 67 5.74 37.17 -15.51
C ALA A 67 7.13 36.73 -15.98
N CYS A 68 7.20 35.67 -16.78
CA CYS A 68 8.44 35.28 -17.44
C CYS A 68 8.67 36.17 -18.66
N GLU A 69 9.63 37.09 -18.59
CA GLU A 69 10.19 37.69 -19.79
C GLU A 69 10.84 36.60 -20.64
N GLN A 70 10.43 36.45 -21.90
CA GLN A 70 11.03 35.52 -22.85
C GLN A 70 12.44 36.02 -23.18
N ARG A 71 13.43 35.60 -22.38
CA ARG A 71 14.86 35.80 -22.67
C ARG A 71 15.42 34.55 -23.37
N PRO A 72 16.47 34.71 -24.22
CA PRO A 72 17.17 33.58 -24.80
C PRO A 72 17.67 32.65 -23.68
N GLY A 73 17.21 31.39 -23.66
CA GLY A 73 17.53 30.41 -22.62
C GLY A 73 16.42 30.10 -21.61
N THR A 74 15.24 30.71 -21.74
CA THR A 74 14.05 30.30 -20.95
C THR A 74 13.53 28.96 -21.50
N PRO A 75 13.26 27.95 -20.67
CA PRO A 75 12.68 26.69 -21.14
C PRO A 75 11.35 26.93 -21.85
N GLU A 76 11.14 26.30 -23.01
CA GLU A 76 9.86 26.35 -23.70
C GLU A 76 8.75 25.78 -22.79
N GLY A 77 7.57 26.42 -22.78
CA GLY A 77 6.42 25.96 -22.00
C GLY A 77 6.30 26.48 -20.55
N VAL A 78 7.17 27.41 -20.13
CA VAL A 78 7.05 28.08 -18.81
C VAL A 78 5.97 29.17 -18.86
N VAL A 79 4.98 29.07 -17.97
CA VAL A 79 3.88 30.02 -17.82
C VAL A 79 4.30 31.23 -16.99
N CYS A 80 4.93 31.00 -15.82
CA CYS A 80 5.38 32.08 -14.92
C CYS A 80 6.42 31.58 -13.90
N LYS A 81 7.01 32.52 -13.16
CA LYS A 81 7.86 32.26 -11.99
C LYS A 81 7.07 32.50 -10.71
N VAL A 82 7.16 31.60 -9.73
CA VAL A 82 6.51 31.76 -8.42
C VAL A 82 7.56 31.69 -7.31
N HIS A 83 7.57 32.69 -6.43
CA HIS A 83 8.43 32.78 -5.26
C HIS A 83 7.82 32.03 -4.07
N LEU A 84 8.29 30.81 -3.84
CA LEU A 84 7.80 29.90 -2.79
C LEU A 84 8.35 30.26 -1.40
N LYS A 85 9.63 30.66 -1.31
CA LYS A 85 10.32 30.88 -0.03
C LYS A 85 9.59 31.86 0.88
N SER A 86 9.20 33.01 0.31
CA SER A 86 8.50 34.06 1.05
C SER A 86 7.20 33.56 1.67
N PHE A 87 6.45 32.70 0.96
CA PHE A 87 5.22 32.12 1.47
C PHE A 87 5.47 31.10 2.59
N VAL A 88 6.46 30.23 2.42
CA VAL A 88 6.85 29.22 3.44
C VAL A 88 7.24 29.90 4.76
N GLU A 89 8.03 30.96 4.68
CA GLU A 89 8.47 31.75 5.85
C GLU A 89 7.30 32.52 6.49
N GLN A 90 6.46 33.18 5.69
CA GLN A 90 5.29 33.92 6.18
C GLN A 90 4.27 33.04 6.89
N GLN A 91 4.04 31.83 6.37
CA GLN A 91 3.10 30.87 6.96
C GLN A 91 3.74 30.02 8.09
N GLY A 92 5.05 30.15 8.32
CA GLY A 92 5.77 29.40 9.36
C GLY A 92 5.66 27.89 9.19
N LEU A 93 5.72 27.40 7.95
CA LEU A 93 5.61 25.99 7.62
C LEU A 93 6.90 25.24 8.00
N LEU A 94 6.79 24.00 8.49
CA LEU A 94 7.94 23.23 8.99
C LEU A 94 8.19 21.96 8.18
N GLY A 95 9.47 21.57 8.08
CA GLY A 95 9.89 20.33 7.43
C GLY A 95 10.04 20.41 5.92
N TYR A 96 9.86 21.59 5.33
CA TYR A 96 10.16 21.87 3.93
C TYR A 96 11.66 21.97 3.68
N ASP A 97 12.08 21.70 2.45
CA ASP A 97 13.47 21.85 2.02
C ASP A 97 13.89 23.33 2.05
N PRO A 98 15.04 23.67 2.64
CA PRO A 98 15.51 25.06 2.74
C PRO A 98 15.83 25.70 1.38
N ASN A 99 15.99 24.91 0.33
CA ASN A 99 16.27 25.37 -1.03
C ASN A 99 15.00 25.67 -1.85
N LEU A 100 13.80 25.55 -1.27
CA LEU A 100 12.57 25.98 -1.92
C LEU A 100 12.56 27.50 -2.07
N ASP A 101 12.91 27.97 -3.27
CA ASP A 101 12.94 29.39 -3.58
C ASP A 101 11.99 29.75 -4.73
N VAL A 102 12.40 29.50 -5.97
CA VAL A 102 11.61 29.86 -7.16
C VAL A 102 11.20 28.61 -7.92
N LEU A 103 9.91 28.53 -8.26
CA LEU A 103 9.36 27.50 -9.14
C LEU A 103 9.05 28.10 -10.51
N LEU A 104 9.50 27.43 -11.57
CA LEU A 104 9.05 27.67 -12.94
C LEU A 104 7.78 26.86 -13.17
N VAL A 105 6.64 27.54 -13.24
CA VAL A 105 5.35 26.87 -13.43
C VAL A 105 5.17 26.55 -14.91
N THR A 106 4.94 25.28 -15.22
CA THR A 106 4.61 24.81 -16.57
C THR A 106 3.13 24.45 -16.66
N GLU A 107 2.62 24.24 -17.86
CA GLU A 107 1.25 23.75 -18.04
C GLU A 107 1.03 22.37 -17.41
N GLY A 108 2.03 21.48 -17.43
CA GLY A 108 1.97 20.17 -16.76
C GLY A 108 1.87 20.27 -15.23
N THR A 109 2.53 21.27 -14.63
CA THR A 109 2.39 21.58 -13.19
C THR A 109 0.94 21.97 -12.88
N LEU A 110 0.32 22.80 -13.72
CA LEU A 110 -1.07 23.22 -13.54
C LEU A 110 -2.06 22.09 -13.77
N GLN A 111 -1.81 21.20 -14.73
CA GLN A 111 -2.64 20.03 -14.95
C GLN A 111 -2.64 19.10 -13.74
N SER A 112 -1.46 18.87 -13.14
CA SER A 112 -1.33 18.07 -11.92
C SER A 112 -2.10 18.67 -10.73
N LEU A 113 -2.05 20.00 -10.57
CA LEU A 113 -2.83 20.70 -9.55
C LEU A 113 -4.34 20.65 -9.81
N ALA A 114 -4.75 20.84 -11.07
CA ALA A 114 -6.16 20.80 -11.47
C ALA A 114 -6.78 19.44 -11.15
N GLU A 115 -6.07 18.35 -11.44
CA GLU A 115 -6.54 16.99 -11.13
C GLU A 115 -6.72 16.77 -9.63
N LEU A 116 -5.77 17.27 -8.83
CA LEU A 116 -5.84 17.19 -7.38
C LEU A 116 -6.97 18.05 -6.80
N GLN A 117 -7.20 19.24 -7.35
CA GLN A 117 -8.32 20.11 -6.96
C GLN A 117 -9.67 19.45 -7.26
N GLU A 118 -9.84 18.90 -8.46
CA GLU A 118 -11.06 18.18 -8.84
C GLU A 118 -11.34 16.99 -7.90
N ALA A 119 -10.30 16.24 -7.54
CA ALA A 119 -10.44 15.13 -6.60
C ALA A 119 -10.94 15.57 -5.22
N VAL A 120 -10.48 16.73 -4.74
CA VAL A 120 -10.94 17.30 -3.46
C VAL A 120 -12.37 17.82 -3.55
N LEU A 121 -12.73 18.51 -4.64
CA LEU A 121 -14.08 19.06 -4.83
C LEU A 121 -15.16 17.97 -4.87
N GLN A 122 -14.82 16.80 -5.42
CA GLN A 122 -15.73 15.67 -5.51
C GLN A 122 -15.82 14.86 -4.19
N CYS A 123 -15.09 15.22 -3.13
CA CYS A 123 -15.20 14.53 -1.83
C CYS A 123 -16.50 14.98 -1.14
N PRO A 124 -17.43 14.07 -0.82
CA PRO A 124 -18.72 14.46 -0.24
C PRO A 124 -18.52 15.09 1.15
N ALA A 125 -18.82 16.38 1.28
CA ALA A 125 -18.84 17.08 2.56
C ALA A 125 -20.01 16.55 3.41
N LYS A 126 -19.76 15.51 4.20
CA LYS A 126 -20.74 15.01 5.17
C LYS A 126 -20.73 15.92 6.41
N GLY A 127 -21.47 17.01 6.33
CA GLY A 127 -21.72 17.93 7.45
C GLY A 127 -20.69 19.06 7.59
N GLN A 128 -21.07 20.08 8.38
CA GLN A 128 -20.22 21.24 8.68
C GLN A 128 -18.95 20.75 9.40
N SER A 129 -17.78 20.92 8.76
CA SER A 129 -16.40 20.67 9.25
C SER A 129 -15.68 19.34 8.91
N SER A 130 -16.14 18.53 7.95
CA SER A 130 -15.30 17.42 7.43
C SER A 130 -14.33 17.91 6.35
N CYS A 131 -13.08 18.18 6.70
CA CYS A 131 -12.01 18.51 5.76
C CYS A 131 -11.33 17.23 5.24
N CYS A 132 -11.04 17.17 3.93
CA CYS A 132 -10.32 16.06 3.31
C CYS A 132 -8.84 16.11 3.73
N SER A 133 -8.27 14.96 4.11
CA SER A 133 -6.82 14.83 4.29
C SER A 133 -6.17 14.38 2.99
N ILE A 134 -5.07 15.02 2.59
CA ILE A 134 -4.38 14.71 1.34
C ILE A 134 -3.04 14.07 1.67
N VAL A 135 -2.80 12.88 1.13
CA VAL A 135 -1.55 12.16 1.32
C VAL A 135 -0.85 11.99 -0.02
N HIS A 136 0.31 12.64 -0.15
CA HIS A 136 1.21 12.49 -1.27
C HIS A 136 2.13 11.29 -1.01
N VAL A 137 2.01 10.24 -1.81
CA VAL A 137 2.95 9.10 -1.78
C VAL A 137 4.04 9.37 -2.80
N VAL A 138 5.26 9.64 -2.33
CA VAL A 138 6.34 10.23 -3.15
C VAL A 138 7.60 9.39 -3.06
N ASN A 139 8.31 9.18 -4.17
CA ASN A 139 9.69 8.72 -4.12
C ASN A 139 10.57 9.79 -3.47
N CYS A 140 11.55 9.40 -2.64
CA CYS A 140 12.48 10.32 -2.02
C CYS A 140 13.23 11.22 -3.02
N GLU A 141 13.44 10.76 -4.26
CA GLU A 141 14.08 11.55 -5.32
C GLU A 141 13.19 12.68 -5.86
N GLU A 142 11.86 12.53 -5.77
CA GLU A 142 10.86 13.48 -6.28
C GLU A 142 10.29 14.37 -5.16
N GLU A 143 10.72 14.17 -3.91
CA GLU A 143 10.19 14.89 -2.75
C GLU A 143 10.28 16.41 -2.92
N PHE A 144 11.40 16.92 -3.43
CA PHE A 144 11.59 18.36 -3.64
C PHE A 144 10.56 18.94 -4.61
N GLN A 145 10.31 18.26 -5.73
CA GLN A 145 9.31 18.67 -6.73
C GLN A 145 7.90 18.62 -6.16
N GLN A 146 7.59 17.58 -5.37
CA GLN A 146 6.29 17.49 -4.71
C GLN A 146 6.09 18.62 -3.69
N GLN A 147 7.12 19.02 -2.95
CA GLN A 147 7.05 20.16 -2.04
C GLN A 147 6.80 21.48 -2.80
N GLN A 148 7.41 21.66 -3.97
CA GLN A 148 7.12 22.81 -4.83
C GLN A 148 5.64 22.84 -5.25
N LEU A 149 5.07 21.69 -5.63
CA LEU A 149 3.67 21.56 -6.01
C LEU A 149 2.71 21.83 -4.83
N ASP A 150 3.01 21.28 -3.64
CA ASP A 150 2.24 21.52 -2.40
C ASP A 150 2.20 23.00 -2.03
N VAL A 151 3.36 23.69 -2.03
CA VAL A 151 3.42 25.12 -1.73
C VAL A 151 2.70 25.93 -2.82
N LEU A 152 2.88 25.60 -4.09
CA LEU A 152 2.17 26.26 -5.19
C LEU A 152 0.64 26.15 -5.01
N TRP A 153 0.13 24.97 -4.63
CA TRP A 153 -1.29 24.81 -4.41
C TRP A 153 -1.79 25.67 -3.24
N ARG A 154 -1.06 25.71 -2.12
CA ARG A 154 -1.41 26.56 -0.97
C ARG A 154 -1.45 28.05 -1.31
N ILE A 155 -0.58 28.49 -2.22
CA ILE A 155 -0.56 29.87 -2.72
C ILE A 155 -1.81 30.15 -3.55
N LEU A 156 -2.21 29.22 -4.43
CA LEU A 156 -3.30 29.43 -5.38
C LEU A 156 -4.70 29.19 -4.78
N ASP A 157 -4.77 28.36 -3.75
CA ASP A 157 -6.01 27.92 -3.11
C ASP A 157 -5.82 27.88 -1.58
N PRO A 158 -5.85 29.06 -0.93
CA PRO A 158 -5.70 29.17 0.51
C PRO A 158 -6.98 28.70 1.20
N GLY A 159 -7.08 27.39 1.45
CA GLY A 159 -8.21 26.74 2.10
C GLY A 159 -7.78 25.76 3.19
N ALA A 160 -8.72 25.35 4.05
CA ALA A 160 -8.43 24.41 5.13
C ALA A 160 -7.98 23.03 4.62
N HIS A 161 -8.38 22.64 3.40
CA HIS A 161 -7.96 21.39 2.77
C HIS A 161 -6.47 21.40 2.40
N THR A 162 -5.93 22.49 1.88
CA THR A 162 -4.50 22.56 1.49
C THR A 162 -3.56 22.55 2.70
N ALA A 163 -4.05 22.88 3.90
CA ALA A 163 -3.31 22.76 5.16
C ALA A 163 -3.16 21.33 5.68
N LEU A 164 -3.93 20.37 5.14
CA LEU A 164 -3.94 18.96 5.56
C LEU A 164 -3.13 18.05 4.63
N GLN A 165 -2.29 18.65 3.80
CA GLN A 165 -1.38 17.92 2.92
C GLN A 165 -0.21 17.32 3.69
N LYS A 166 0.03 16.03 3.48
CA LYS A 166 1.07 15.23 4.13
C LYS A 166 1.85 14.40 3.11
N HIS A 167 3.13 14.18 3.36
CA HIS A 167 4.04 13.44 2.48
C HIS A 167 4.43 12.10 3.11
N LEU A 168 4.04 11.01 2.47
CA LEU A 168 4.57 9.66 2.73
C LEU A 168 5.72 9.42 1.75
N VAL A 169 6.95 9.61 2.22
CA VAL A 169 8.16 9.54 1.39
C VAL A 169 8.73 8.14 1.40
N CYS A 170 8.76 7.49 0.24
CA CYS A 170 9.26 6.14 0.06
C CYS A 170 10.74 6.14 -0.33
N GLY A 171 11.52 5.25 0.27
CA GLY A 171 12.92 5.01 -0.08
C GLY A 171 13.05 4.29 -1.43
N PRO A 172 14.26 4.28 -2.01
CA PRO A 172 14.47 3.72 -3.33
C PRO A 172 14.48 2.19 -3.31
N VAL A 173 14.10 1.59 -4.44
CA VAL A 173 14.23 0.16 -4.68
C VAL A 173 15.46 -0.08 -5.55
N LYS A 174 16.43 -0.85 -5.06
CA LYS A 174 17.68 -1.17 -5.75
C LYS A 174 17.82 -2.66 -5.98
N VAL A 175 18.39 -3.04 -7.11
CA VAL A 175 18.72 -4.43 -7.43
C VAL A 175 20.18 -4.71 -7.05
N THR A 176 20.45 -5.87 -6.44
CA THR A 176 21.82 -6.34 -6.24
C THR A 176 22.42 -6.83 -7.56
N ASN A 177 23.65 -6.40 -7.88
CA ASN A 177 24.39 -6.83 -9.07
C ASN A 177 23.58 -6.74 -10.38
N PRO A 178 23.04 -5.55 -10.75
CA PRO A 178 22.22 -5.43 -11.94
C PRO A 178 23.09 -5.68 -13.19
N SER A 179 22.84 -6.79 -13.90
CA SER A 179 23.38 -6.99 -15.25
C SER A 179 22.70 -6.05 -16.26
N SER A 180 21.45 -5.65 -16.00
CA SER A 180 20.70 -4.64 -16.73
C SER A 180 19.63 -3.99 -15.83
N PRO A 181 19.10 -2.79 -16.20
CA PRO A 181 17.94 -2.22 -15.53
C PRO A 181 16.71 -3.13 -15.71
N ILE A 182 16.04 -3.46 -14.61
CA ILE A 182 14.82 -4.28 -14.61
C ILE A 182 13.58 -3.40 -14.45
N GLY A 183 12.61 -3.57 -15.34
CA GLY A 183 11.28 -2.95 -15.22
C GLY A 183 10.40 -3.65 -14.19
N ALA A 184 9.35 -2.98 -13.71
CA ALA A 184 8.41 -3.56 -12.75
C ALA A 184 7.64 -4.76 -13.32
N ASP A 185 7.34 -4.74 -14.62
CA ASP A 185 6.74 -5.83 -15.38
C ASP A 185 7.69 -7.04 -15.46
N GLN A 186 8.96 -6.81 -15.79
CA GLN A 186 9.99 -7.85 -15.85
C GLN A 186 10.23 -8.48 -14.48
N TYR A 187 10.27 -7.66 -13.44
CA TYR A 187 10.38 -8.13 -12.06
C TYR A 187 9.16 -8.97 -11.65
N PHE A 188 7.93 -8.57 -12.01
CA PHE A 188 6.74 -9.38 -11.77
C PHE A 188 6.84 -10.74 -12.47
N GLN A 189 7.19 -10.76 -13.76
CA GLN A 189 7.35 -12.00 -14.52
C GLN A 189 8.45 -12.91 -13.97
N LEU A 190 9.55 -12.33 -13.48
CA LEU A 190 10.61 -13.06 -12.80
C LEU A 190 10.06 -13.76 -11.54
N ARG A 191 9.37 -13.03 -10.66
CA ARG A 191 8.78 -13.62 -9.44
C ARG A 191 7.71 -14.67 -9.77
N LYS A 192 6.91 -14.45 -10.81
CA LYS A 192 5.92 -15.43 -11.30
C LYS A 192 6.59 -16.73 -11.74
N ARG A 193 7.68 -16.63 -12.52
CA ARG A 193 8.47 -17.80 -12.95
C ARG A 193 9.05 -18.55 -11.76
N GLN A 194 9.63 -17.85 -10.78
CA GLN A 194 10.16 -18.47 -9.56
C GLN A 194 9.08 -19.22 -8.76
N MET A 195 7.86 -18.66 -8.67
CA MET A 195 6.71 -19.34 -8.05
C MET A 195 6.27 -20.57 -8.82
N TYR A 196 6.22 -20.48 -10.14
CA TYR A 196 5.91 -21.61 -10.99
C TYR A 196 6.93 -22.74 -10.81
N GLU A 197 8.23 -22.46 -10.93
CA GLU A 197 9.31 -23.45 -10.77
C GLU A 197 9.27 -24.13 -9.39
N ALA A 198 9.09 -23.34 -8.32
CA ALA A 198 8.97 -23.87 -6.96
C ALA A 198 7.74 -24.78 -6.79
N SER A 199 6.65 -24.48 -7.50
CA SER A 199 5.43 -25.29 -7.47
C SER A 199 5.61 -26.63 -8.21
N VAL A 200 6.26 -26.62 -9.37
CA VAL A 200 6.53 -27.82 -10.18
C VAL A 200 7.43 -28.79 -9.41
N ILE A 201 8.44 -28.29 -8.71
CA ILE A 201 9.30 -29.12 -7.84
C ILE A 201 8.49 -29.84 -6.76
N LYS A 202 7.42 -29.21 -6.24
CA LYS A 202 6.65 -29.74 -5.10
C LYS A 202 5.50 -30.66 -5.53
N TYR A 203 4.89 -30.41 -6.68
CA TYR A 203 3.64 -31.07 -7.09
C TYR A 203 3.73 -31.74 -8.48
N GLY A 204 4.84 -31.60 -9.20
CA GLY A 204 5.04 -32.12 -10.55
C GLY A 204 4.40 -31.23 -11.63
N GLU A 205 4.63 -31.60 -12.90
CA GLU A 205 4.11 -30.85 -14.07
C GLU A 205 2.62 -31.09 -14.36
N LEU A 206 1.97 -32.01 -13.63
CA LEU A 206 0.61 -32.48 -13.92
C LEU A 206 -0.50 -31.52 -13.47
N ALA A 207 -0.16 -30.48 -12.71
CA ALA A 207 -1.12 -29.55 -12.13
C ALA A 207 -1.29 -28.27 -12.98
N GLN A 208 -1.37 -28.35 -14.30
CA GLN A 208 -1.47 -27.15 -15.17
C GLN A 208 -2.93 -26.78 -15.53
N ASP A 209 -3.84 -26.79 -14.55
CA ASP A 209 -5.20 -26.28 -14.76
C ASP A 209 -5.31 -24.77 -14.48
N GLU A 210 -6.42 -24.16 -14.87
CA GLU A 210 -6.67 -22.71 -14.65
C GLU A 210 -6.60 -22.33 -13.16
N ALA A 211 -7.06 -23.23 -12.27
CA ALA A 211 -7.00 -23.02 -10.82
C ALA A 211 -5.55 -22.93 -10.33
N TRP A 212 -4.65 -23.71 -10.92
CA TRP A 212 -3.23 -23.64 -10.62
C TRP A 212 -2.61 -22.30 -11.01
N ILE A 213 -2.92 -21.80 -12.21
CA ILE A 213 -2.41 -20.51 -12.69
C ILE A 213 -2.85 -19.40 -11.72
N GLU A 214 -4.10 -19.43 -11.26
CA GLU A 214 -4.61 -18.49 -10.27
C GLU A 214 -3.90 -18.58 -8.92
N VAL A 215 -3.55 -19.80 -8.46
CA VAL A 215 -2.75 -20.01 -7.25
C VAL A 215 -1.36 -19.39 -7.41
N ILE A 216 -0.69 -19.65 -8.52
CA ILE A 216 0.64 -19.07 -8.80
C ILE A 216 0.57 -17.55 -8.84
N ASP A 217 -0.44 -16.97 -9.50
CA ASP A 217 -0.63 -15.52 -9.52
C ASP A 217 -0.89 -14.95 -8.12
N THR A 218 -1.71 -15.63 -7.32
CA THR A 218 -1.99 -15.20 -5.94
C THR A 218 -0.73 -15.24 -5.07
N LEU A 219 0.07 -16.30 -5.16
CA LEU A 219 1.33 -16.43 -4.43
C LEU A 219 2.37 -15.40 -4.89
N THR A 220 2.45 -15.13 -6.19
CA THR A 220 3.34 -14.12 -6.76
C THR A 220 3.00 -12.74 -6.25
N VAL A 221 1.72 -12.35 -6.29
CA VAL A 221 1.25 -11.07 -5.77
C VAL A 221 1.52 -10.93 -4.28
N ALA A 222 1.28 -12.00 -3.50
CA ALA A 222 1.60 -12.00 -2.07
C ALA A 222 3.10 -11.84 -1.83
N ALA A 223 3.95 -12.58 -2.53
CA ALA A 223 5.40 -12.50 -2.39
C ALA A 223 5.91 -11.07 -2.66
N ILE A 224 5.48 -10.45 -3.77
CA ILE A 224 5.89 -9.08 -4.12
C ILE A 224 5.39 -8.08 -3.07
N ARG A 225 4.12 -8.14 -2.67
CA ARG A 225 3.56 -7.22 -1.66
C ARG A 225 4.29 -7.32 -0.34
N PHE A 226 4.59 -8.53 0.12
CA PHE A 226 5.35 -8.72 1.36
C PHE A 226 6.80 -8.26 1.22
N GLU A 227 7.47 -8.50 0.09
CA GLU A 227 8.84 -7.98 -0.13
C GLU A 227 8.88 -6.45 -0.08
N MET A 228 7.88 -5.77 -0.65
CA MET A 228 7.79 -4.31 -0.65
C MET A 228 7.35 -3.71 0.70
N LEU A 229 6.40 -4.35 1.39
CA LEU A 229 5.76 -3.79 2.60
C LEU A 229 6.36 -4.29 3.92
N SER A 230 7.27 -5.28 3.89
CA SER A 230 7.95 -5.77 5.11
C SER A 230 9.14 -4.91 5.54
N THR A 231 9.51 -3.92 4.73
CA THR A 231 10.54 -2.95 5.05
C THR A 231 9.88 -1.60 5.33
N ALA A 232 10.42 -0.84 6.29
CA ALA A 232 9.91 0.50 6.58
C ALA A 232 9.95 1.37 5.32
N HIS A 233 8.85 2.08 5.02
CA HIS A 233 8.65 2.79 3.75
C HIS A 233 9.82 3.72 3.36
N ARG A 234 10.54 4.33 4.32
CA ARG A 234 11.66 5.26 4.06
C ARG A 234 12.98 4.58 3.76
N SER A 235 13.10 3.30 4.09
CA SER A 235 14.34 2.55 3.93
C SER A 235 14.50 2.11 2.48
N GLN A 236 15.76 2.00 2.04
CA GLN A 236 16.05 1.40 0.75
C GLN A 236 15.66 -0.08 0.78
N ILE A 237 14.94 -0.52 -0.25
CA ILE A 237 14.65 -1.93 -0.49
C ILE A 237 15.70 -2.47 -1.45
N THR A 238 16.33 -3.58 -1.08
CA THR A 238 17.33 -4.24 -1.92
C THR A 238 16.76 -5.55 -2.44
N LEU A 239 16.53 -5.61 -3.75
CA LEU A 239 16.01 -6.77 -4.46
C LEU A 239 17.15 -7.68 -4.91
N ASP A 240 17.10 -8.91 -4.45
CA ASP A 240 17.95 -9.98 -4.94
C ASP A 240 17.19 -10.78 -6.00
N LEU A 241 17.70 -10.72 -7.23
CA LEU A 241 17.14 -11.39 -8.40
C LEU A 241 17.71 -12.80 -8.61
N GLU A 242 18.89 -13.09 -8.04
CA GLU A 242 19.62 -14.35 -8.24
C GLU A 242 19.16 -15.41 -7.26
N ASN A 243 18.84 -15.01 -6.02
CA ASN A 243 18.32 -15.95 -5.05
C ASN A 243 16.88 -16.35 -5.39
N ASN A 244 16.61 -17.66 -5.27
CA ASN A 244 15.29 -18.23 -4.98
C ASN A 244 14.80 -17.80 -3.57
N SER A 245 15.01 -16.53 -3.21
CA SER A 245 14.69 -15.90 -1.92
C SER A 245 13.20 -15.82 -1.67
N ILE A 246 12.36 -16.04 -2.70
CA ILE A 246 10.99 -16.50 -2.47
C ILE A 246 11.05 -17.97 -2.03
N SER A 247 11.65 -18.19 -0.87
CA SER A 247 11.62 -19.47 -0.21
C SER A 247 10.16 -19.74 0.14
N THR A 248 9.56 -20.72 -0.53
CA THR A 248 8.30 -21.35 -0.10
C THR A 248 8.41 -21.95 1.30
N LYS A 249 9.63 -22.01 1.85
CA LYS A 249 9.99 -22.47 3.20
C LYS A 249 10.44 -21.32 4.13
N GLY A 250 10.58 -20.10 3.64
CA GLY A 250 11.03 -18.95 4.40
C GLY A 250 9.87 -18.38 5.22
N THR A 251 10.00 -18.36 6.53
CA THR A 251 8.96 -17.91 7.48
C THR A 251 8.60 -16.42 7.34
N LYS A 252 9.29 -15.68 6.46
CA LYS A 252 9.08 -14.25 6.16
C LYS A 252 8.57 -13.98 4.73
N SER A 253 8.14 -15.02 4.01
CA SER A 253 7.63 -14.89 2.63
C SER A 253 6.12 -14.74 2.60
N GLY A 254 5.60 -13.86 1.73
CA GLY A 254 4.15 -13.76 1.48
C GLY A 254 3.53 -15.07 1.02
N ALA A 255 4.27 -15.93 0.32
CA ALA A 255 3.80 -17.26 -0.07
C ALA A 255 3.56 -18.17 1.16
N PHE A 256 4.39 -18.05 2.21
CA PHE A 256 4.23 -18.79 3.45
C PHE A 256 3.00 -18.32 4.24
N VAL A 257 2.76 -17.00 4.28
CA VAL A 257 1.53 -16.44 4.86
C VAL A 257 0.29 -16.98 4.15
N MET A 258 0.29 -16.97 2.81
CA MET A 258 -0.83 -17.51 2.02
C MET A 258 -1.06 -19.00 2.26
N TYR A 259 0.01 -19.80 2.37
CA TYR A 259 -0.09 -21.21 2.73
C TYR A 259 -0.77 -21.43 4.08
N ASN A 260 -0.44 -20.63 5.09
CA ASN A 260 -1.09 -20.70 6.40
C ASN A 260 -2.56 -20.29 6.33
N CYS A 261 -2.89 -19.24 5.57
CA CYS A 261 -4.30 -18.87 5.31
C CYS A 261 -5.08 -20.03 4.68
N ALA A 262 -4.52 -20.72 3.68
CA ALA A 262 -5.15 -21.86 3.04
C ALA A 262 -5.35 -23.05 3.99
N ARG A 263 -4.38 -23.32 4.89
CA ARG A 263 -4.49 -24.35 5.92
C ARG A 263 -5.61 -24.04 6.91
N LEU A 264 -5.66 -22.82 7.43
CA LEU A 264 -6.71 -22.39 8.35
C LEU A 264 -8.09 -22.45 7.68
N ALA A 265 -8.20 -21.98 6.44
CA ALA A 265 -9.45 -22.07 5.68
C ALA A 265 -9.91 -23.53 5.51
N THR A 266 -9.00 -24.45 5.21
CA THR A 266 -9.29 -25.89 5.10
C THR A 266 -9.74 -26.48 6.43
N LEU A 267 -9.07 -26.11 7.53
CA LEU A 267 -9.44 -26.54 8.88
C LEU A 267 -10.85 -26.07 9.25
N PHE A 268 -11.14 -24.78 9.04
CA PHE A 268 -12.46 -24.21 9.31
C PHE A 268 -13.56 -24.81 8.43
N ASN A 269 -13.31 -25.03 7.14
CA ASN A 269 -14.28 -25.65 6.24
C ASN A 269 -14.57 -27.10 6.66
N THR A 270 -13.53 -27.85 7.04
CA THR A 270 -13.68 -29.23 7.53
C THR A 270 -14.49 -29.28 8.82
N PHE A 271 -14.20 -28.38 9.76
CA PHE A 271 -14.98 -28.24 10.99
C PHE A 271 -16.44 -27.89 10.70
N GLN A 272 -16.68 -26.91 9.84
CA GLN A 272 -18.04 -26.48 9.49
C GLN A 272 -18.85 -27.61 8.85
N ARG A 273 -18.27 -28.38 7.93
CA ARG A 273 -18.91 -29.57 7.36
C ARG A 273 -19.24 -30.63 8.42
N ALA A 274 -18.36 -30.83 9.38
CA ALA A 274 -18.61 -31.77 10.48
C ALA A 274 -19.72 -31.29 11.42
N VAL A 275 -19.88 -29.97 11.60
CA VAL A 275 -21.03 -29.39 12.32
C VAL A 275 -22.33 -29.60 11.54
N GLU A 276 -22.32 -29.34 10.22
CA GLU A 276 -23.49 -29.56 9.34
C GLU A 276 -23.93 -31.04 9.31
N GLN A 277 -22.98 -31.95 9.48
CA GLN A 277 -23.23 -33.40 9.57
C GLN A 277 -23.61 -33.88 10.98
N GLY A 278 -23.63 -32.99 11.98
CA GLY A 278 -23.97 -33.32 13.37
C GLY A 278 -22.86 -34.03 14.16
N THR A 279 -21.65 -34.14 13.61
CA THR A 279 -20.50 -34.78 14.26
C THR A 279 -19.91 -33.89 15.37
N TYR A 280 -19.92 -32.57 15.17
CA TYR A 280 -19.45 -31.59 16.16
C TYR A 280 -20.52 -30.54 16.48
N PRO A 281 -20.53 -29.99 17.71
CA PRO A 281 -21.37 -28.83 18.02
C PRO A 281 -20.83 -27.57 17.32
N PRO A 282 -21.68 -26.57 17.04
CA PRO A 282 -21.22 -25.27 16.56
C PRO A 282 -20.32 -24.58 17.60
N LEU A 283 -19.46 -23.66 17.14
CA LEU A 283 -18.64 -22.87 18.04
C LEU A 283 -19.52 -22.01 18.95
N PRO A 284 -19.24 -21.96 20.27
CA PRO A 284 -19.99 -21.12 21.19
C PRO A 284 -19.73 -19.62 20.90
N PRO A 285 -20.61 -18.72 21.36
CA PRO A 285 -20.37 -17.28 21.32
C PRO A 285 -19.05 -16.89 22.01
N ALA A 286 -18.46 -15.77 21.58
CA ALA A 286 -17.18 -15.30 22.12
C ALA A 286 -17.19 -15.09 23.66
N SER A 287 -18.34 -14.72 24.23
CA SER A 287 -18.55 -14.55 25.68
C SER A 287 -18.54 -15.86 26.47
N GLU A 288 -18.72 -17.00 25.80
CA GLU A 288 -18.80 -18.33 26.39
C GLU A 288 -17.53 -19.16 26.09
N LEU A 289 -16.53 -18.56 25.44
CA LEU A 289 -15.27 -19.23 25.16
C LEU A 289 -14.53 -19.53 26.46
N ASN A 290 -14.24 -20.81 26.69
CA ASN A 290 -13.44 -21.22 27.83
C ASN A 290 -11.95 -21.13 27.53
N PHE A 291 -11.32 -20.00 27.90
CA PHE A 291 -9.88 -19.81 27.74
C PHE A 291 -9.02 -20.70 28.65
N SER A 292 -9.61 -21.38 29.66
CA SER A 292 -8.88 -22.39 30.44
C SER A 292 -8.47 -23.62 29.62
N CYS A 293 -9.01 -23.75 28.39
CA CYS A 293 -8.64 -24.82 27.46
C CYS A 293 -7.30 -24.59 26.77
N LEU A 294 -6.75 -23.37 26.79
CA LEU A 294 -5.41 -23.07 26.27
C LEU A 294 -4.39 -23.60 27.28
N ARG A 295 -3.69 -24.68 26.93
CA ARG A 295 -2.77 -25.41 27.81
C ARG A 295 -1.32 -25.17 27.44
N GLU A 296 -1.06 -24.96 26.16
CA GLU A 296 0.29 -24.83 25.65
C GLU A 296 0.72 -23.36 25.67
N GLU A 297 1.99 -23.12 26.00
CA GLU A 297 2.57 -21.76 26.00
C GLU A 297 2.40 -21.08 24.63
N GLY A 298 2.53 -21.85 23.55
CA GLY A 298 2.30 -21.37 22.19
C GLY A 298 0.90 -20.81 21.96
N GLU A 299 -0.14 -21.41 22.55
CA GLU A 299 -1.52 -20.94 22.39
C GLU A 299 -1.74 -19.59 23.08
N TRP A 300 -1.15 -19.42 24.27
CA TRP A 300 -1.19 -18.15 25.00
C TRP A 300 -0.40 -17.05 24.30
N LEU A 301 0.79 -17.37 23.78
CA LEU A 301 1.58 -16.44 22.98
C LEU A 301 0.83 -16.03 21.70
N LEU A 302 0.15 -16.96 21.02
CA LEU A 302 -0.67 -16.67 19.84
C LEU A 302 -1.77 -15.64 20.17
N LEU A 303 -2.50 -15.88 21.27
CA LEU A 303 -3.59 -15.02 21.70
C LEU A 303 -3.11 -13.62 22.11
N PHE A 304 -2.18 -13.55 23.07
CA PHE A 304 -1.80 -12.29 23.70
C PHE A 304 -0.86 -11.43 22.86
N ASN A 305 0.04 -12.03 22.08
CA ASN A 305 1.05 -11.25 21.35
C ASN A 305 0.63 -10.93 19.93
N TYR A 306 -0.33 -11.67 19.36
CA TYR A 306 -0.66 -11.54 17.94
C TYR A 306 -2.13 -11.31 17.66
N LEU A 307 -3.06 -12.06 18.28
CA LEU A 307 -4.48 -11.90 17.98
C LEU A 307 -5.08 -10.66 18.66
N LEU A 308 -4.87 -10.52 19.98
CA LEU A 308 -5.43 -9.41 20.74
C LEU A 308 -4.88 -8.03 20.32
N PRO A 309 -3.56 -7.85 20.06
CA PRO A 309 -3.02 -6.54 19.70
C PRO A 309 -3.18 -6.17 18.22
N PHE A 310 -3.67 -7.09 17.37
CA PHE A 310 -3.76 -6.88 15.93
C PHE A 310 -4.63 -5.67 15.54
N PRO A 311 -5.82 -5.44 16.13
CA PRO A 311 -6.63 -4.27 15.82
C PRO A 311 -5.90 -2.95 16.09
N GLU A 312 -5.19 -2.85 17.21
CA GLU A 312 -4.43 -1.66 17.59
C GLU A 312 -3.27 -1.43 16.62
N VAL A 313 -2.54 -2.48 16.23
CA VAL A 313 -1.45 -2.35 15.25
C VAL A 313 -1.98 -1.93 13.89
N LEU A 314 -3.12 -2.47 13.46
CA LEU A 314 -3.75 -2.06 12.20
C LEU A 314 -4.21 -0.60 12.26
N GLN A 315 -4.79 -0.19 13.40
CA GLN A 315 -5.20 1.20 13.62
C GLN A 315 -4.00 2.15 13.59
N GLN A 316 -2.90 1.80 14.27
CA GLN A 316 -1.67 2.61 14.29
C GLN A 316 -1.03 2.70 12.91
N ALA A 317 -1.03 1.62 12.13
CA ALA A 317 -0.48 1.60 10.77
C ALA A 317 -1.29 2.47 9.80
N ALA A 318 -2.59 2.64 10.04
CA ALA A 318 -3.51 3.42 9.21
C ALA A 318 -3.80 4.84 9.75
N GLN A 319 -3.29 5.20 10.93
CA GLN A 319 -3.60 6.47 11.57
C GLN A 319 -2.84 7.62 10.91
N LEU A 320 -3.59 8.57 10.35
CA LEU A 320 -3.01 9.86 9.96
C LEU A 320 -2.75 10.70 11.22
N PRO A 321 -1.55 11.28 11.37
CA PRO A 321 -1.26 12.14 12.51
C PRO A 321 -2.16 13.39 12.47
N PRO A 322 -2.45 13.99 13.63
CA PRO A 322 -3.25 15.20 13.69
C PRO A 322 -2.59 16.33 12.87
N PRO A 323 -3.38 17.35 12.47
CA PRO A 323 -2.85 18.51 11.76
C PRO A 323 -1.66 19.09 12.51
N SER A 324 -0.53 19.13 11.83
CA SER A 324 0.75 19.54 12.39
C SER A 324 1.50 20.36 11.35
N LYS A 325 2.39 21.24 11.81
CA LYS A 325 3.20 22.09 10.92
C LYS A 325 4.19 21.30 10.06
N GLY A 326 4.52 20.07 10.47
CA GLY A 326 5.42 19.19 9.73
C GLY A 326 4.74 18.50 8.55
N ILE A 327 5.43 18.41 7.42
CA ILE A 327 4.87 17.86 6.18
C ILE A 327 4.92 16.33 6.09
N ARG A 328 5.94 15.68 6.67
CA ARG A 328 6.17 14.22 6.50
C ARG A 328 5.35 13.38 7.47
N ILE A 329 4.85 12.24 7.00
CA ILE A 329 4.17 11.22 7.80
C ILE A 329 4.84 9.86 7.63
N THR A 330 4.49 8.90 8.49
CA THR A 330 5.03 7.54 8.46
C THR A 330 3.91 6.53 8.28
N ALA A 331 4.14 5.51 7.46
CA ALA A 331 3.34 4.30 7.42
C ALA A 331 4.16 3.14 8.00
N ASN A 332 3.58 2.43 8.96
CA ASN A 332 4.22 1.29 9.63
C ASN A 332 3.72 -0.02 9.01
N THR A 333 3.90 -0.19 7.70
CA THR A 333 3.42 -1.39 7.00
C THR A 333 4.24 -2.63 7.39
N GLU A 334 5.50 -2.42 7.75
CA GLU A 334 6.42 -3.46 8.19
C GLU A 334 6.00 -4.12 9.50
N THR A 335 5.33 -3.39 10.41
CA THR A 335 4.83 -3.97 11.66
C THR A 335 3.66 -4.90 11.42
N VAL A 336 2.77 -4.55 10.48
CA VAL A 336 1.66 -5.41 10.04
C VAL A 336 2.22 -6.67 9.36
N SER A 337 3.19 -6.51 8.46
CA SER A 337 3.88 -7.63 7.81
C SER A 337 4.57 -8.54 8.84
N ALA A 338 5.24 -7.95 9.84
CA ALA A 338 5.90 -8.69 10.90
C ALA A 338 4.92 -9.47 11.78
N MET A 339 3.75 -8.94 12.10
CA MET A 339 2.71 -9.69 12.82
C MET A 339 2.19 -10.88 12.02
N CYS A 340 1.99 -10.71 10.71
CA CYS A 340 1.60 -11.80 9.81
C CYS A 340 2.65 -12.92 9.80
N HIS A 341 3.94 -12.61 9.93
CA HIS A 341 5.01 -13.61 10.02
C HIS A 341 5.16 -14.22 11.42
N SER A 342 5.11 -13.40 12.47
CA SER A 342 5.49 -13.82 13.83
C SER A 342 4.41 -14.60 14.58
N SER A 343 3.13 -14.38 14.27
CA SER A 343 2.00 -15.20 14.75
C SER A 343 2.15 -16.69 14.45
N GLN A 344 3.11 -17.05 13.61
CA GLN A 344 3.29 -18.39 13.07
C GLN A 344 4.34 -19.22 13.83
N GLY A 345 5.24 -18.60 14.62
CA GLY A 345 6.18 -19.33 15.49
C GLY A 345 5.45 -20.20 16.54
N CYS A 346 4.26 -19.77 16.94
CA CYS A 346 3.40 -20.48 17.89
C CYS A 346 2.49 -21.53 17.24
N CYS A 347 2.14 -21.39 15.95
CA CYS A 347 1.28 -22.34 15.24
C CYS A 347 2.03 -23.54 14.63
N SER A 348 3.35 -23.46 14.54
CA SER A 348 4.22 -24.47 13.93
C SER A 348 4.75 -25.52 14.93
N SER A 349 4.55 -25.30 16.23
CA SER A 349 4.87 -26.24 17.31
C SER A 349 3.76 -27.26 17.61
N SER A 350 2.61 -27.19 16.94
CA SER A 350 1.60 -28.26 17.03
C SER A 350 2.02 -29.49 16.21
N PRO A 351 2.05 -30.71 16.79
CA PRO A 351 2.48 -31.91 16.09
C PRO A 351 1.57 -32.20 14.89
N ARG A 352 2.17 -32.66 13.79
CA ARG A 352 1.43 -33.08 12.59
C ARG A 352 0.48 -34.22 12.99
N PRO A 353 -0.84 -34.11 12.77
CA PRO A 353 -1.72 -35.25 12.90
C PRO A 353 -1.39 -36.21 11.76
N GLY A 354 -0.79 -37.37 12.07
CA GLY A 354 -0.52 -38.43 11.08
C GLY A 354 0.87 -39.08 11.10
N GLN A 355 1.79 -38.72 12.00
CA GLN A 355 3.01 -39.50 12.22
C GLN A 355 2.86 -40.42 13.45
N SER A 356 1.94 -41.37 13.39
CA SER A 356 2.06 -42.59 14.19
C SER A 356 3.00 -43.54 13.46
N SER A 357 4.20 -43.69 14.01
CA SER A 357 5.20 -44.69 13.64
C SER A 357 4.60 -46.10 13.56
N MET A 358 4.60 -46.70 12.37
CA MET A 358 4.66 -48.15 12.24
C MET A 358 6.06 -48.58 12.70
N PRO A 359 6.22 -49.44 13.71
CA PRO A 359 7.51 -50.01 14.02
C PRO A 359 7.86 -51.06 12.95
N ALA A 360 8.90 -50.78 12.19
CA ALA A 360 9.61 -51.81 11.42
C ALA A 360 10.64 -52.46 12.35
N GLY A 361 10.59 -53.79 12.49
CA GLY A 361 11.64 -54.53 13.17
C GLY A 361 11.35 -56.01 13.37
N ALA A 362 11.95 -56.82 12.49
CA ALA A 362 12.20 -58.28 12.53
C ALA A 362 11.02 -59.24 12.33
#